data_AF-A0A925LYA0-F1
#
_entry.id   AF-A0A925LYA0-F1
#
_cell.length_a   1.000
_cell.length_b   1.000
_cell.length_c   1.000
_cell.angle_alpha   90.00
_cell.angle_beta   90.00
_cell.angle_gamma   90.00
#
_symmetry.space_group_name_H-M   'P 1'
#
loop_
_entity.id
_entity.type
_entity.pdbx_description
1 polymer ?
#
loop_
_entity_poly.entity_id
_entity_poly.type
_entity_poly.pdbx_seq_one_letter_code
_entity_poly.pdbx_strand_id
1 'polypeptide(L)'
;MLNIAIAALPLLAAGSLCADDEFDSAPILYSTSTPDNRISRLQQRLDHGELTLTHEGEKSYLPSLLKALEIPVESQMLVFSKTSLQMRRISPKTPRAIYFNDDVYVGFCQSGEVLEISAVDAKLGTVFYTLNQQENEKPQFQRRNDNCLVCHSSSRTEGVPGHVVRSLYVDASGQPMLSAGSRMVDHTTPVDQRWGGWYVTGTHGSQKHLGNLIVRGRDVEEPVDNSAGQNVTELKDRLNVDRYVSAHSDIVALMVLEHQALLHNRMVKANFDTRQALDYDVMMNRMLNNPEGTRLESTTRRIKSTGDRLVEALLLVNEAKLTEPIRGTSGYAEQFAAAAPRDSQGRSLCDLDLTTRLFKYPCSYLIYSEAFDGLPVESRDYVWQRLFDILSGQDQSEKFAHLSTDDRKAILEILRATKSNLPDYFRNTSEATTALLQAE
;
A
#
# COMPACT_ATOMS: atom_id res chain seq x y z
N MET A 1 68.26 -17.78 -27.30
CA MET A 1 67.44 -16.98 -26.38
C MET A 1 66.16 -16.66 -27.10
N LEU A 2 65.05 -17.23 -26.64
CA LEU A 2 63.75 -17.25 -27.31
C LEU A 2 62.98 -15.98 -26.91
N ASN A 3 62.74 -15.06 -27.85
CA ASN A 3 61.97 -13.83 -27.61
C ASN A 3 60.48 -14.15 -27.62
N ILE A 4 59.85 -14.08 -26.44
CA ILE A 4 58.40 -14.19 -26.26
C ILE A 4 57.79 -12.82 -26.58
N ALA A 5 56.97 -12.78 -27.63
CA ALA A 5 56.13 -11.63 -27.95
C ALA A 5 54.91 -11.62 -27.02
N ILE A 6 54.78 -10.60 -26.18
CA ILE A 6 53.60 -10.37 -25.34
C ILE A 6 52.55 -9.65 -26.21
N ALA A 7 51.47 -10.35 -26.55
CA ALA A 7 50.30 -9.75 -27.16
C ALA A 7 49.50 -8.98 -26.09
N ALA A 8 49.35 -7.67 -26.29
CA ALA A 8 48.48 -6.84 -25.46
C ALA A 8 47.01 -7.10 -25.83
N LEU A 9 46.27 -7.77 -24.93
CA LEU A 9 44.81 -7.88 -24.99
C LEU A 9 44.20 -6.52 -24.62
N PRO A 10 43.30 -5.93 -25.44
CA PRO A 10 42.58 -4.73 -25.04
C PRO A 10 41.58 -5.12 -23.93
N LEU A 11 41.74 -4.51 -22.76
CA LEU A 11 40.77 -4.57 -21.67
C LEU A 11 39.48 -3.90 -22.17
N LEU A 12 38.47 -4.69 -22.50
CA LEU A 12 37.10 -4.21 -22.67
C LEU A 12 36.66 -3.65 -21.32
N ALA A 13 36.62 -2.33 -21.21
CA ALA A 13 35.99 -1.64 -20.11
C ALA A 13 34.50 -2.02 -20.13
N ALA A 14 34.10 -2.95 -19.27
CA ALA A 14 32.71 -3.17 -18.94
C ALA A 14 32.22 -1.89 -18.25
N GLY A 15 31.64 -0.97 -19.03
CA GLY A 15 30.85 0.11 -18.48
C GLY A 15 29.79 -0.53 -17.59
N SER A 16 29.73 -0.10 -16.33
CA SER A 16 28.58 -0.40 -15.49
C SER A 16 27.38 0.25 -16.16
N LEU A 17 26.61 -0.55 -16.90
CA LEU A 17 25.23 -0.22 -17.21
C LEU A 17 24.54 -0.15 -15.85
N CYS A 18 24.33 1.05 -15.33
CA CYS A 18 23.22 1.26 -14.42
C CYS A 18 22.00 0.77 -15.20
N ALA A 19 21.44 -0.36 -14.79
CA ALA A 19 20.15 -0.77 -15.30
C ALA A 19 19.19 0.33 -14.85
N ASP A 20 18.82 1.22 -15.77
CA ASP A 20 17.70 2.14 -15.53
C ASP A 20 16.50 1.27 -15.18
N ASP A 21 15.79 1.64 -14.11
CA ASP A 21 14.56 0.96 -13.73
C ASP A 21 13.62 0.95 -14.95
N GLU A 22 12.96 -0.17 -15.24
CA GLU A 22 12.15 -0.33 -16.47
C GLU A 22 11.05 0.75 -16.60
N PHE A 23 10.59 1.27 -15.45
CA PHE A 23 9.59 2.33 -15.37
C PHE A 23 10.14 3.76 -15.59
N ASP A 24 11.45 3.94 -15.70
CA ASP A 24 12.06 5.21 -16.11
C ASP A 24 12.18 5.34 -17.63
N SER A 25 11.92 4.26 -18.38
CA SER A 25 11.78 4.29 -19.83
C SER A 25 10.35 4.66 -20.27
N ALA A 26 10.21 5.02 -21.55
CA ALA A 26 8.89 5.10 -22.18
C ALA A 26 8.17 3.74 -22.05
N PRO A 27 6.84 3.73 -21.83
CA PRO A 27 5.91 4.85 -21.83
C PRO A 27 5.67 5.49 -20.44
N ILE A 28 6.41 5.08 -19.40
CA ILE A 28 6.15 5.51 -18.02
C ILE A 28 6.91 6.80 -17.70
N LEU A 29 8.22 6.86 -17.99
CA LEU A 29 9.08 8.02 -17.75
C LEU A 29 8.91 8.56 -16.32
N TYR A 30 8.94 7.67 -15.32
CA TYR A 30 8.55 7.99 -13.95
C TYR A 30 9.30 9.21 -13.41
N SER A 31 10.63 9.19 -13.45
CA SER A 31 11.49 10.22 -12.84
C SER A 31 11.31 11.61 -13.46
N THR A 32 10.95 11.70 -14.75
CA THR A 32 10.84 12.97 -15.49
C THR A 32 9.40 13.47 -15.66
N SER A 33 8.41 12.60 -15.53
CA SER A 33 6.99 12.96 -15.62
C SER A 33 6.54 13.82 -14.44
N THR A 34 5.67 14.80 -14.68
CA THR A 34 5.08 15.63 -13.63
C THR A 34 4.01 14.85 -12.86
N PRO A 35 4.10 14.74 -11.52
CA PRO A 35 3.06 14.10 -10.72
C PRO A 35 1.76 14.91 -10.66
N ASP A 36 0.64 14.22 -10.53
CA ASP A 36 -0.70 14.77 -10.27
C ASP A 36 -1.37 13.94 -9.15
N ASN A 37 -1.09 14.33 -7.92
CA ASN A 37 -1.56 13.72 -6.68
C ASN A 37 -1.81 14.78 -5.60
N ARG A 38 -2.36 14.36 -4.45
CA ARG A 38 -2.69 15.27 -3.33
C ARG A 38 -1.54 16.20 -2.92
N ILE A 39 -0.29 15.73 -2.96
CA ILE A 39 0.87 16.55 -2.57
C ILE A 39 1.17 17.62 -3.62
N SER A 40 1.16 17.27 -4.91
CA SER A 40 1.37 18.26 -5.97
C SER A 40 0.27 19.33 -5.99
N ARG A 41 -0.99 18.96 -5.73
CA ARG A 41 -2.12 19.89 -5.63
C ARG A 41 -2.04 20.74 -4.36
N LEU A 42 -1.59 20.16 -3.24
CA LEU A 42 -1.31 20.90 -2.01
C LEU A 42 -0.21 21.95 -2.23
N GLN A 43 0.87 21.59 -2.92
CA GLN A 43 1.94 22.53 -3.25
C GLN A 43 1.43 23.72 -4.06
N GLN A 44 0.59 23.48 -5.08
CA GLN A 44 -0.02 24.57 -5.87
C GLN A 44 -0.83 25.53 -4.98
N ARG A 45 -1.62 25.00 -4.04
CA ARG A 45 -2.40 25.82 -3.09
C ARG A 45 -1.51 26.64 -2.15
N LEU A 46 -0.37 26.09 -1.72
CA LEU A 46 0.64 26.82 -0.94
C LEU A 46 1.28 27.94 -1.77
N ASP A 47 1.64 27.67 -3.02
CA ASP A 47 2.29 28.63 -3.92
C ASP A 47 1.36 29.81 -4.27
N HIS A 48 0.05 29.54 -4.39
CA HIS A 48 -0.98 30.56 -4.59
C HIS A 48 -1.41 31.29 -3.31
N GLY A 49 -0.95 30.85 -2.13
CA GLY A 49 -1.34 31.43 -0.84
C GLY A 49 -2.79 31.11 -0.42
N GLU A 50 -3.41 30.09 -1.02
CA GLU A 50 -4.75 29.61 -0.65
C GLU A 50 -4.74 28.80 0.66
N LEU A 51 -3.56 28.32 1.05
CA LEU A 51 -3.32 27.57 2.28
C LEU A 51 -1.95 27.95 2.84
N THR A 52 -1.78 27.86 4.16
CA THR A 52 -0.50 28.00 4.84
C THR A 52 -0.31 26.84 5.82
N LEU A 53 0.90 26.27 5.90
CA LEU A 53 1.27 25.32 6.94
C LEU A 53 1.87 26.07 8.13
N THR A 54 1.40 25.75 9.33
CA THR A 54 1.88 26.36 10.58
C THR A 54 2.91 25.45 11.22
N HIS A 55 4.03 26.04 11.66
CA HIS A 55 5.09 25.33 12.38
C HIS A 55 4.79 25.30 13.88
N GLU A 56 4.62 24.11 14.46
CA GLU A 56 4.18 23.91 15.85
C GLU A 56 5.30 23.29 16.72
N GLY A 57 6.30 24.10 17.06
CA GLY A 57 7.38 23.71 17.99
C GLY A 57 8.09 22.41 17.60
N GLU A 58 8.17 21.45 18.53
CA GLU A 58 8.84 20.16 18.30
C GLU A 58 8.15 19.26 17.27
N LYS A 59 6.85 19.48 16.99
CA LYS A 59 6.08 18.73 15.99
C LYS A 59 6.16 19.36 14.60
N SER A 60 6.84 20.50 14.46
CA SER A 60 7.04 21.20 13.19
C SER A 60 5.72 21.38 12.42
N TYR A 61 5.72 21.20 11.10
CA TYR A 61 4.55 21.30 10.24
C TYR A 61 3.59 20.11 10.36
N LEU A 62 3.92 19.05 11.13
CA LEU A 62 3.15 17.81 11.12
C LEU A 62 1.66 18.03 11.41
N PRO A 63 1.23 18.72 12.49
CA PRO A 63 -0.20 18.83 12.80
C PRO A 63 -0.97 19.60 11.72
N SER A 64 -0.41 20.70 11.23
CA SER A 64 -1.03 21.50 10.16
C SER A 64 -1.06 20.75 8.82
N LEU A 65 -0.04 19.94 8.53
CA LEU A 65 0.02 19.09 7.34
C LEU A 65 -1.02 17.97 7.38
N LEU A 66 -1.13 17.24 8.50
CA LEU A 66 -2.14 16.19 8.66
C LEU A 66 -3.55 16.75 8.47
N LYS A 67 -3.82 17.93 9.05
CA LYS A 67 -5.10 18.63 8.86
C LYS A 67 -5.33 19.02 7.40
N ALA A 68 -4.33 19.58 6.72
CA ALA A 68 -4.44 20.00 5.32
C ALA A 68 -4.66 18.85 4.34
N LEU A 69 -4.16 17.66 4.69
CA LEU A 69 -4.30 16.43 3.90
C LEU A 69 -5.47 15.56 4.34
N GLU A 70 -6.21 15.97 5.38
CA GLU A 70 -7.31 15.21 5.98
C GLU A 70 -6.87 13.82 6.46
N ILE A 71 -5.64 13.74 7.00
CA ILE A 71 -5.10 12.50 7.54
C ILE A 71 -5.56 12.34 9.00
N PRO A 72 -6.29 11.26 9.32
CA PRO A 72 -6.71 11.00 10.68
C PRO A 72 -5.53 10.77 11.62
N VAL A 73 -5.52 11.41 12.78
CA VAL A 73 -4.44 11.24 13.78
C VAL A 73 -4.51 9.86 14.45
N GLU A 74 -5.69 9.24 14.41
CA GLU A 74 -6.00 7.91 14.91
C GLU A 74 -5.31 6.81 14.09
N SER A 75 -4.89 7.11 12.85
CA SER A 75 -4.09 6.22 11.98
C SER A 75 -2.62 6.08 12.41
N GLN A 76 -2.20 6.81 13.45
CA GLN A 76 -0.82 6.83 13.88
C GLN A 76 -0.28 5.43 14.16
N MET A 77 0.85 5.11 13.54
CA MET A 77 1.65 3.92 13.79
C MET A 77 3.07 4.25 14.22
N LEU A 78 3.59 3.51 15.17
CA LEU A 78 4.93 3.72 15.72
C LEU A 78 5.86 2.56 15.34
N VAL A 79 6.90 2.88 14.56
CA VAL A 79 7.92 1.95 14.09
C VAL A 79 9.22 2.21 14.81
N PHE A 80 9.71 1.25 15.59
CA PHE A 80 11.00 1.38 16.27
C PHE A 80 12.14 0.67 15.55
N SER A 81 11.85 -0.06 14.47
CA SER A 81 12.89 -0.63 13.62
C SER A 81 13.61 0.43 12.78
N LYS A 82 14.94 0.32 12.71
CA LYS A 82 15.83 1.19 11.91
C LYS A 82 15.79 0.82 10.43
N THR A 83 14.65 1.07 9.78
CA THR A 83 14.36 0.69 8.38
C THR A 83 13.95 1.86 7.48
N SER A 84 14.29 3.09 7.89
CA SER A 84 13.91 4.36 7.24
C SER A 84 15.13 5.13 6.74
N LEU A 85 14.89 6.10 5.86
CA LEU A 85 15.84 7.17 5.50
C LEU A 85 16.48 7.82 6.73
N GLN A 86 15.69 8.08 7.78
CA GLN A 86 16.14 8.73 9.02
C GLN A 86 16.51 7.74 10.13
N MET A 87 17.00 6.53 9.79
CA MET A 87 17.29 5.45 10.75
C MET A 87 18.13 5.84 11.97
N ARG A 88 18.99 6.86 11.86
CA ARG A 88 19.82 7.35 12.97
C ARG A 88 19.02 8.05 14.08
N ARG A 89 17.78 8.46 13.80
CA ARG A 89 16.85 9.09 14.76
C ARG A 89 15.89 8.09 15.41
N ILE A 90 15.83 6.87 14.88
CA ILE A 90 14.85 5.85 15.28
C ILE A 90 15.45 4.94 16.34
N SER A 91 14.70 4.72 17.41
CA SER A 91 14.99 3.73 18.44
C SER A 91 13.69 3.29 19.12
N PRO A 92 13.70 2.24 19.96
CA PRO A 92 12.55 1.94 20.83
C PRO A 92 12.07 3.13 21.68
N LYS A 93 12.98 4.03 22.10
CA LYS A 93 12.60 5.22 22.89
C LYS A 93 12.13 6.40 22.05
N THR A 94 12.46 6.41 20.76
CA THR A 94 12.12 7.46 19.79
C THR A 94 11.68 6.84 18.46
N PRO A 95 10.57 6.08 18.43
CA PRO A 95 10.08 5.46 17.19
C PRO A 95 9.72 6.50 16.14
N ARG A 96 9.76 6.11 14.86
CA ARG A 96 9.18 6.88 13.76
C ARG A 96 7.66 6.72 13.81
N ALA A 97 6.93 7.82 13.74
CA ALA A 97 5.49 7.79 13.52
C ALA A 97 5.16 7.74 12.02
N ILE A 98 4.12 7.01 11.65
CA ILE A 98 3.51 6.99 10.32
C ILE A 98 2.04 7.32 10.49
N TYR A 99 1.53 8.27 9.71
CA TYR A 99 0.11 8.61 9.62
C TYR A 99 -0.34 8.38 8.19
N PHE A 100 -1.58 7.97 7.99
CA PHE A 100 -2.09 7.71 6.64
C PHE A 100 -3.59 7.96 6.51
N ASN A 101 -3.98 8.37 5.32
CA ASN A 101 -5.34 8.23 4.82
C ASN A 101 -5.29 7.28 3.60
N ASP A 102 -6.32 7.31 2.76
CA ASP A 102 -6.46 6.41 1.62
C ASP A 102 -5.34 6.54 0.56
N ASP A 103 -4.67 7.69 0.42
CA ASP A 103 -3.76 7.97 -0.69
C ASP A 103 -2.45 8.69 -0.32
N VAL A 104 -2.28 9.09 0.94
CA VAL A 104 -1.06 9.76 1.43
C VAL A 104 -0.60 9.16 2.76
N TYR A 105 0.71 8.99 2.88
CA TYR A 105 1.41 8.52 4.08
C TYR A 105 2.44 9.56 4.51
N VAL A 106 2.46 9.89 5.80
CA VAL A 106 3.38 10.87 6.39
C VAL A 106 4.19 10.20 7.50
N GLY A 107 5.50 10.12 7.30
CA GLY A 107 6.49 9.68 8.27
C GLY A 107 7.10 10.85 9.05
N PHE A 108 7.14 10.71 10.37
CA PHE A 108 7.71 11.69 11.30
C PHE A 108 8.75 11.03 12.22
N CYS A 109 9.96 11.56 12.24
CA CYS A 109 10.97 11.22 13.24
C CYS A 109 11.17 12.41 14.18
N GLN A 110 11.26 12.15 15.49
CA GLN A 110 11.63 13.17 16.46
C GLN A 110 13.01 13.77 16.11
N SER A 111 13.10 15.09 16.09
CA SER A 111 14.31 15.82 15.68
C SER A 111 14.83 15.40 14.30
N GLY A 112 13.91 14.97 13.41
CA GLY A 112 14.19 14.72 12.01
C GLY A 112 14.37 16.02 11.24
N GLU A 113 15.12 15.96 10.14
CA GLU A 113 15.34 17.11 9.25
C GLU A 113 14.15 17.31 8.30
N VAL A 114 13.45 16.22 7.99
CA VAL A 114 12.33 16.21 7.04
C VAL A 114 11.17 15.37 7.55
N LEU A 115 9.96 15.74 7.14
CA LEU A 115 8.84 14.79 7.05
C LEU A 115 9.06 13.95 5.80
N GLU A 116 8.88 12.63 5.93
CA GLU A 116 8.88 11.68 4.82
C GLU A 116 7.45 11.58 4.31
N ILE A 117 7.19 11.74 3.02
CA ILE A 117 5.84 11.62 2.47
C ILE A 117 5.85 10.66 1.28
N SER A 118 4.87 9.76 1.21
CA SER A 118 4.52 9.06 -0.03
C SER A 118 3.08 9.35 -0.39
N ALA A 119 2.83 9.60 -1.68
CA ALA A 119 1.50 9.84 -2.21
C ALA A 119 1.24 8.92 -3.40
N VAL A 120 0.01 8.45 -3.51
CA VAL A 120 -0.43 7.63 -4.63
C VAL A 120 -0.81 8.55 -5.79
N ASP A 121 -0.37 8.20 -6.98
CA ASP A 121 -0.59 8.89 -8.24
C ASP A 121 -1.16 7.91 -9.27
N ALA A 122 -2.23 8.32 -9.95
CA ALA A 122 -2.95 7.46 -10.88
C ALA A 122 -2.12 7.05 -12.10
N LYS A 123 -1.06 7.79 -12.46
CA LYS A 123 -0.19 7.50 -13.61
C LYS A 123 1.20 7.06 -13.22
N LEU A 124 1.73 7.58 -12.11
CA LEU A 124 3.11 7.32 -11.67
C LEU A 124 3.20 6.29 -10.55
N GLY A 125 2.08 5.85 -10.00
CA GLY A 125 2.07 4.95 -8.87
C GLY A 125 2.49 5.68 -7.58
N THR A 126 3.42 5.13 -6.81
CA THR A 126 3.84 5.78 -5.56
C THR A 126 4.88 6.86 -5.83
N VAL A 127 4.61 8.11 -5.44
CA VAL A 127 5.53 9.24 -5.55
C VAL A 127 6.02 9.67 -4.17
N PHE A 128 7.33 9.82 -4.02
CA PHE A 128 7.96 10.15 -2.74
C PHE A 128 8.37 11.61 -2.66
N TYR A 129 8.10 12.23 -1.52
CA TYR A 129 8.47 13.61 -1.21
C TYR A 129 9.11 13.72 0.16
N THR A 130 9.83 14.83 0.37
CA THR A 130 10.25 15.29 1.69
C THR A 130 9.82 16.72 1.89
N LEU A 131 9.41 17.06 3.11
CA LEU A 131 9.18 18.45 3.53
C LEU A 131 10.18 18.82 4.62
N ASN A 132 10.94 19.89 4.42
CA ASN A 132 11.89 20.37 5.44
C ASN A 132 11.13 20.80 6.70
N GLN A 133 11.58 20.34 7.87
CA GLN A 133 10.97 20.65 9.15
C GLN A 133 11.44 22.00 9.75
N GLN A 134 12.44 22.67 9.16
CA GLN A 134 12.82 24.01 9.56
C GLN A 134 11.75 25.03 9.19
N GLU A 135 11.48 25.95 10.11
CA GLU A 135 10.54 27.04 9.89
C GLU A 135 10.96 27.89 8.67
N ASN A 136 10.03 28.03 7.74
CA ASN A 136 10.15 28.73 6.47
C ASN A 136 8.80 29.35 6.12
N GLU A 137 8.82 30.57 5.59
CA GLU A 137 7.62 31.28 5.10
C GLU A 137 6.90 30.52 3.98
N LYS A 138 7.66 29.77 3.16
CA LYS A 138 7.13 28.99 2.04
C LYS A 138 7.66 27.55 2.09
N PRO A 139 7.02 26.66 2.87
CA PRO A 139 7.35 25.24 2.87
C PRO A 139 7.20 24.64 1.46
N GLN A 140 8.17 23.83 1.05
CA GLN A 140 8.22 23.24 -0.30
C GLN A 140 8.43 21.72 -0.23
N PHE A 141 7.54 20.97 -0.88
CA PHE A 141 7.67 19.53 -1.05
C PHE A 141 8.72 19.23 -2.13
N GLN A 142 9.78 18.52 -1.73
CA GLN A 142 10.82 18.09 -2.65
C GLN A 142 10.60 16.64 -3.05
N ARG A 143 10.32 16.38 -4.34
CA ARG A 143 10.22 15.03 -4.88
C ARG A 143 11.57 14.31 -4.77
N ARG A 144 11.55 13.04 -4.37
CA ARG A 144 12.73 12.17 -4.23
C ARG A 144 12.62 10.97 -5.18
N ASN A 145 13.51 10.90 -6.16
CA ASN A 145 13.55 9.82 -7.14
C ASN A 145 14.71 8.84 -6.90
N ASP A 146 15.78 9.26 -6.24
CA ASP A 146 16.99 8.46 -6.04
C ASP A 146 16.97 7.71 -4.70
N ASN A 147 16.89 8.43 -3.58
CA ASN A 147 17.12 7.83 -2.26
C ASN A 147 15.98 6.92 -1.78
N CYS A 148 14.73 7.24 -2.16
CA CYS A 148 13.57 6.47 -1.72
C CYS A 148 13.41 5.18 -2.54
N LEU A 149 13.65 5.24 -3.86
CA LEU A 149 13.46 4.11 -4.76
C LEU A 149 14.39 2.93 -4.45
N VAL A 150 15.60 3.17 -3.92
CA VAL A 150 16.52 2.10 -3.47
C VAL A 150 15.82 1.01 -2.63
N CYS A 151 14.88 1.39 -1.77
CA CYS A 151 14.12 0.44 -0.97
C CYS A 151 12.68 0.20 -1.48
N HIS A 152 12.13 1.17 -2.22
CA HIS A 152 10.72 1.21 -2.61
C HIS A 152 10.43 0.80 -4.06
N SER A 153 11.45 0.51 -4.88
CA SER A 153 11.32 -0.14 -6.21
C SER A 153 12.12 -1.45 -6.26
N SER A 154 11.83 -2.37 -5.36
CA SER A 154 12.54 -3.66 -5.27
C SER A 154 11.64 -4.84 -5.58
N SER A 155 12.18 -6.06 -5.51
CA SER A 155 11.35 -7.28 -5.61
C SER A 155 10.24 -7.34 -4.56
N ARG A 156 10.37 -6.62 -3.43
CA ARG A 156 9.34 -6.50 -2.40
C ARG A 156 8.09 -5.74 -2.86
N THR A 157 8.24 -4.90 -3.87
CA THR A 157 7.17 -4.12 -4.50
C THR A 157 7.00 -4.55 -5.96
N GLU A 158 7.52 -5.72 -6.35
CA GLU A 158 7.42 -6.28 -7.70
C GLU A 158 8.03 -5.40 -8.79
N GLY A 159 9.10 -4.69 -8.42
CA GLY A 159 9.85 -3.85 -9.34
C GLY A 159 9.13 -2.55 -9.71
N VAL A 160 8.10 -2.14 -8.96
CA VAL A 160 7.45 -0.83 -9.15
C VAL A 160 7.59 0.04 -7.90
N PRO A 161 7.56 1.39 -8.03
CA PRO A 161 7.51 2.30 -6.89
C PRO A 161 6.30 1.99 -6.00
N GLY A 162 6.57 1.55 -4.77
CA GLY A 162 5.55 0.98 -3.90
C GLY A 162 5.79 1.14 -2.41
N HIS A 163 4.78 0.78 -1.62
CA HIS A 163 4.81 0.82 -0.17
C HIS A 163 5.36 -0.49 0.41
N VAL A 164 6.09 -0.39 1.51
CA VAL A 164 6.76 -1.53 2.15
C VAL A 164 6.36 -1.61 3.62
N VAL A 165 5.60 -2.65 3.97
CA VAL A 165 5.28 -3.00 5.36
C VAL A 165 5.96 -4.32 5.68
N ARG A 166 6.78 -4.33 6.73
CA ARG A 166 7.60 -5.49 7.10
C ARG A 166 7.43 -5.83 8.58
N SER A 167 7.50 -7.13 8.86
CA SER A 167 7.64 -7.70 10.20
C SER A 167 9.02 -8.32 10.33
N LEU A 168 9.76 -7.94 11.36
CA LEU A 168 11.14 -8.35 11.59
C LEU A 168 11.50 -8.33 13.08
N TYR A 169 12.45 -9.16 13.48
CA TYR A 169 13.04 -9.11 14.81
C TYR A 169 14.04 -7.94 14.90
N VAL A 170 14.04 -7.23 16.03
CA VAL A 170 15.01 -6.17 16.29
C VAL A 170 15.65 -6.32 17.67
N ASP A 171 16.89 -5.85 17.75
CA ASP A 171 17.62 -5.77 19.01
C ASP A 171 17.16 -4.58 19.89
N ALA A 172 17.76 -4.45 21.07
CA ALA A 172 17.49 -3.37 22.02
C ALA A 172 17.75 -1.95 21.47
N SER A 173 18.53 -1.82 20.39
CA SER A 173 18.77 -0.54 19.72
C SER A 173 17.77 -0.24 18.60
N GLY A 174 16.88 -1.19 18.26
CA GLY A 174 15.98 -1.12 17.11
C GLY A 174 16.62 -1.58 15.80
N GLN A 175 17.81 -2.19 15.85
CA GLN A 175 18.49 -2.68 14.65
C GLN A 175 17.85 -4.00 14.18
N PRO A 176 17.47 -4.13 12.90
CA PRO A 176 17.00 -5.40 12.33
C PRO A 176 18.00 -6.54 12.50
N MET A 177 17.54 -7.65 13.08
CA MET A 177 18.28 -8.91 13.17
C MET A 177 18.03 -9.74 11.91
N LEU A 178 18.70 -9.38 10.82
CA LEU A 178 18.43 -9.96 9.49
C LEU A 178 18.67 -11.48 9.40
N SER A 179 19.50 -12.05 10.27
CA SER A 179 19.72 -13.51 10.39
C SER A 179 18.45 -14.26 10.82
N ALA A 180 17.54 -13.62 11.56
CA ALA A 180 16.24 -14.16 11.94
C ALA A 180 15.15 -13.91 10.86
N GLY A 181 15.57 -13.41 9.70
CA GLY A 181 14.71 -13.17 8.56
C GLY A 181 13.94 -11.85 8.61
N SER A 182 13.16 -11.65 7.56
CA SER A 182 12.31 -10.50 7.36
C SER A 182 11.19 -10.89 6.41
N ARG A 183 9.96 -10.49 6.70
CA ARG A 183 8.82 -10.76 5.82
C ARG A 183 8.05 -9.50 5.48
N MET A 184 7.50 -9.48 4.26
CA MET A 184 6.44 -8.53 3.90
C MET A 184 5.19 -8.90 4.68
N VAL A 185 4.39 -7.90 5.02
CA VAL A 185 3.12 -8.09 5.71
C VAL A 185 2.02 -7.47 4.87
N ASP A 186 0.96 -8.26 4.67
CA ASP A 186 -0.31 -7.88 4.05
C ASP A 186 -1.45 -8.72 4.65
N HIS A 187 -2.66 -8.62 4.08
CA HIS A 187 -3.82 -9.35 4.57
C HIS A 187 -3.66 -10.87 4.57
N THR A 188 -2.76 -11.46 3.77
CA THR A 188 -2.55 -12.92 3.68
C THR A 188 -1.64 -13.43 4.80
N THR A 189 -0.90 -12.53 5.44
CA THR A 189 0.09 -12.90 6.46
C THR A 189 -0.63 -13.32 7.75
N PRO A 190 -0.36 -14.50 8.33
CA PRO A 190 -0.94 -14.89 9.62
C PRO A 190 -0.60 -13.89 10.76
N VAL A 191 -1.53 -13.66 11.69
CA VAL A 191 -1.38 -12.65 12.77
C VAL A 191 -0.14 -12.90 13.63
N ASP A 192 0.22 -14.16 13.88
CA ASP A 192 1.40 -14.58 14.65
C ASP A 192 2.73 -14.23 13.99
N GLN A 193 2.72 -13.88 12.71
CA GLN A 193 3.88 -13.44 11.96
C GLN A 193 3.94 -11.90 11.82
N ARG A 194 2.94 -11.16 12.31
CA ARG A 194 2.81 -9.72 12.09
C ARG A 194 3.50 -8.85 13.14
N TRP A 195 3.90 -7.67 12.64
CA TRP A 195 4.31 -6.43 13.32
C TRP A 195 5.60 -6.44 14.15
N GLY A 196 6.51 -7.37 13.92
CA GLY A 196 7.85 -7.29 14.51
C GLY A 196 8.56 -5.97 14.13
N GLY A 197 9.08 -5.25 15.14
CA GLY A 197 9.70 -3.93 14.96
C GLY A 197 8.72 -2.74 15.00
N TRP A 198 7.46 -2.99 15.33
CA TRP A 198 6.40 -1.99 15.51
C TRP A 198 5.84 -2.04 16.93
N TYR A 199 5.47 -0.88 17.47
CA TYR A 199 4.59 -0.84 18.64
C TYR A 199 3.16 -1.12 18.20
N VAL A 200 2.41 -1.84 19.02
CA VAL A 200 1.03 -2.25 18.73
C VAL A 200 0.19 -2.03 19.98
N THR A 201 -0.89 -1.27 19.86
CA THR A 201 -1.90 -1.06 20.89
C THR A 201 -3.25 -1.60 20.47
N GLY A 202 -3.88 -2.39 21.33
CA GLY A 202 -5.14 -3.08 21.07
C GLY A 202 -5.20 -4.46 21.71
N THR A 203 -6.35 -5.10 21.63
CA THR A 203 -6.58 -6.45 22.14
C THR A 203 -6.92 -7.41 21.01
N HIS A 204 -6.50 -8.66 21.11
CA HIS A 204 -6.62 -9.69 20.07
C HIS A 204 -6.89 -11.10 20.65
N GLY A 205 -7.35 -11.15 21.91
CA GLY A 205 -7.64 -12.40 22.62
C GLY A 205 -6.39 -13.25 22.85
N SER A 206 -6.50 -14.55 22.54
CA SER A 206 -5.44 -15.55 22.70
C SER A 206 -4.48 -15.66 21.51
N GLN A 207 -4.78 -14.97 20.41
CA GLN A 207 -3.89 -14.88 19.25
C GLN A 207 -2.56 -14.26 19.67
N LYS A 208 -1.49 -14.53 18.91
CA LYS A 208 -0.17 -13.93 19.16
C LYS A 208 0.21 -13.05 17.97
N HIS A 209 1.12 -12.10 18.21
CA HIS A 209 1.83 -11.33 17.18
C HIS A 209 3.25 -10.98 17.65
N LEU A 210 4.08 -10.45 16.75
CA LEU A 210 5.47 -10.01 17.02
C LEU A 210 5.59 -8.52 17.38
N GLY A 211 4.50 -7.76 17.33
CA GLY A 211 4.43 -6.38 17.84
C GLY A 211 4.93 -6.24 19.29
N ASN A 212 5.48 -5.07 19.62
CA ASN A 212 6.04 -4.72 20.93
C ASN A 212 7.28 -5.52 21.38
N LEU A 213 7.73 -6.50 20.60
CA LEU A 213 8.87 -7.37 20.90
C LEU A 213 10.21 -6.65 20.71
N ILE A 214 11.10 -6.78 21.70
CA ILE A 214 12.49 -6.35 21.60
C ILE A 214 13.38 -7.50 22.05
N VAL A 215 14.29 -7.91 21.18
CA VAL A 215 15.24 -8.99 21.47
C VAL A 215 16.43 -8.39 22.23
N ARG A 216 16.73 -8.95 23.41
CA ARG A 216 17.86 -8.52 24.24
C ARG A 216 19.14 -9.33 24.02
N GLY A 217 19.00 -10.55 23.49
CA GLY A 217 20.12 -11.43 23.14
C GLY A 217 20.76 -11.09 21.80
N ARG A 218 21.84 -11.82 21.46
CA ARG A 218 22.48 -11.73 20.13
C ARG A 218 21.71 -12.46 19.04
N ASP A 219 20.96 -13.48 19.42
CA ASP A 219 20.20 -14.35 18.55
C ASP A 219 18.73 -14.37 19.00
N VAL A 220 17.84 -14.77 18.09
CA VAL A 220 16.43 -15.00 18.40
C VAL A 220 16.30 -16.43 18.90
N GLU A 221 16.03 -16.58 20.20
CA GLU A 221 15.80 -17.89 20.82
C GLU A 221 14.38 -18.36 20.54
N GLU A 222 14.24 -19.61 20.06
CA GLU A 222 12.95 -20.24 19.80
C GLU A 222 12.60 -21.23 20.93
N PRO A 223 11.35 -21.23 21.43
CA PRO A 223 10.24 -20.38 21.00
C PRO A 223 10.36 -18.94 21.51
N VAL A 224 10.05 -17.96 20.65
CA VAL A 224 10.04 -16.55 21.03
C VAL A 224 8.98 -16.26 22.11
N ASP A 225 9.41 -15.79 23.27
CA ASP A 225 8.52 -15.24 24.30
C ASP A 225 8.23 -13.75 24.03
N ASN A 226 7.02 -13.46 23.57
CA ASN A 226 6.48 -12.10 23.46
C ASN A 226 5.27 -11.87 24.37
N SER A 227 5.20 -12.54 25.52
CA SER A 227 4.08 -12.44 26.48
C SER A 227 3.82 -11.00 26.92
N ALA A 228 4.88 -10.24 27.22
CA ALA A 228 4.78 -8.84 27.61
C ALA A 228 4.33 -7.91 26.46
N GLY A 229 4.32 -8.37 25.22
CA GLY A 229 3.94 -7.59 24.04
C GLY A 229 2.50 -7.78 23.57
N GLN A 230 1.76 -8.73 24.14
CA GLN A 230 0.38 -9.04 23.74
C GLN A 230 -0.64 -8.16 24.48
N ASN A 231 -1.77 -7.87 23.84
CA ASN A 231 -2.91 -7.14 24.42
C ASN A 231 -2.53 -5.83 25.15
N VAL A 232 -1.50 -5.13 24.67
CA VAL A 232 -1.04 -3.85 25.22
C VAL A 232 -2.02 -2.76 24.81
N THR A 233 -2.55 -1.98 25.75
CA THR A 233 -3.49 -0.87 25.43
C THR A 233 -2.85 0.51 25.50
N GLU A 234 -1.69 0.64 26.13
CA GLU A 234 -0.99 1.90 26.36
C GLU A 234 0.53 1.75 26.18
N LEU A 235 1.20 2.82 25.73
CA LEU A 235 2.64 2.81 25.46
C LEU A 235 3.48 3.66 26.42
N LYS A 236 2.86 4.30 27.42
CA LYS A 236 3.53 5.24 28.34
C LYS A 236 4.72 4.63 29.11
N ASP A 237 4.68 3.32 29.39
CA ASP A 237 5.77 2.62 30.07
C ASP A 237 6.92 2.23 29.13
N ARG A 238 6.72 2.39 27.81
CA ARG A 238 7.68 2.02 26.76
C ARG A 238 8.39 3.24 26.20
N LEU A 239 7.68 4.33 25.96
CA LEU A 239 8.20 5.58 25.41
C LEU A 239 7.43 6.81 25.95
N ASN A 240 7.99 8.00 25.73
CA ASN A 240 7.27 9.25 25.99
C ASN A 240 6.30 9.54 24.82
N VAL A 241 5.01 9.31 25.06
CA VAL A 241 3.95 9.45 24.06
C VAL A 241 3.56 10.90 23.75
N ASP A 242 3.82 11.85 24.64
CA ASP A 242 3.43 13.27 24.47
C ASP A 242 4.15 13.95 23.29
N ARG A 243 5.26 13.35 22.86
CA ARG A 243 6.06 13.76 21.70
C ARG A 243 5.41 13.43 20.36
N TYR A 244 4.27 12.71 20.36
CA TYR A 244 3.53 12.30 19.18
C TYR A 244 2.16 12.98 19.14
N VAL A 245 1.44 12.89 18.01
CA VAL A 245 0.12 13.51 17.87
C VAL A 245 -0.94 12.67 18.60
N SER A 246 -0.77 11.35 18.59
CA SER A 246 -1.57 10.37 19.34
C SER A 246 -0.68 9.58 20.30
N ALA A 247 -1.27 9.02 21.37
CA ALA A 247 -0.57 8.10 22.27
C ALA A 247 -0.59 6.64 21.81
N HIS A 248 -1.29 6.35 20.70
CA HIS A 248 -1.60 5.00 20.25
C HIS A 248 -0.75 4.58 19.04
N SER A 249 -0.68 3.26 18.86
CA SER A 249 -0.17 2.61 17.66
C SER A 249 -1.13 1.47 17.30
N ASP A 250 -2.28 1.83 16.75
CA ASP A 250 -3.49 1.01 16.74
C ASP A 250 -3.42 -0.27 15.89
N ILE A 251 -3.83 -1.39 16.49
CA ILE A 251 -3.83 -2.71 15.85
C ILE A 251 -4.72 -2.78 14.59
N VAL A 252 -5.86 -2.10 14.57
CA VAL A 252 -6.79 -2.07 13.43
C VAL A 252 -6.22 -1.20 12.32
N ALA A 253 -5.61 -0.06 12.67
CA ALA A 253 -4.93 0.78 11.69
C ALA A 253 -3.78 0.04 10.99
N LEU A 254 -3.01 -0.80 11.69
CA LEU A 254 -1.99 -1.65 11.06
C LEU A 254 -2.58 -2.63 10.03
N MET A 255 -3.70 -3.25 10.35
CA MET A 255 -4.37 -4.19 9.45
C MET A 255 -4.92 -3.52 8.19
N VAL A 256 -5.43 -2.29 8.32
CA VAL A 256 -5.86 -1.51 7.14
C VAL A 256 -4.64 -1.05 6.34
N LEU A 257 -3.60 -0.55 7.00
CA LEU A 257 -2.36 -0.09 6.36
C LEU A 257 -1.70 -1.16 5.50
N GLU A 258 -1.55 -2.38 6.01
CA GLU A 258 -0.89 -3.48 5.29
C GLU A 258 -1.73 -3.96 4.08
N HIS A 259 -3.06 -3.98 4.20
CA HIS A 259 -3.94 -4.25 3.06
C HIS A 259 -3.84 -3.14 2.00
N GLN A 260 -3.89 -1.89 2.43
CA GLN A 260 -3.81 -0.73 1.57
C GLN A 260 -2.48 -0.68 0.80
N ALA A 261 -1.36 -0.96 1.48
CA ALA A 261 -0.05 -1.04 0.86
C ALA A 261 0.03 -2.11 -0.25
N LEU A 262 -0.54 -3.30 -0.01
CA LEU A 262 -0.61 -4.35 -1.03
C LEU A 262 -1.40 -3.87 -2.25
N LEU A 263 -2.57 -3.26 -2.04
CA LEU A 263 -3.45 -2.84 -3.12
C LEU A 263 -2.86 -1.72 -3.96
N HIS A 264 -2.22 -0.73 -3.33
CA HIS A 264 -1.48 0.29 -4.07
C HIS A 264 -0.41 -0.34 -4.97
N ASN A 265 0.41 -1.24 -4.43
CA ASN A 265 1.45 -1.90 -5.22
C ASN A 265 0.87 -2.71 -6.39
N ARG A 266 -0.27 -3.39 -6.18
CA ARG A 266 -0.99 -4.15 -7.22
C ARG A 266 -1.54 -3.23 -8.31
N MET A 267 -2.10 -2.08 -7.95
CA MET A 267 -2.59 -1.08 -8.90
C MET A 267 -1.46 -0.48 -9.72
N VAL A 268 -0.33 -0.12 -9.09
CA VAL A 268 0.85 0.37 -9.83
C VAL A 268 1.35 -0.68 -10.82
N LYS A 269 1.46 -1.94 -10.38
CA LYS A 269 1.91 -3.03 -11.25
C LYS A 269 0.96 -3.26 -12.43
N ALA A 270 -0.35 -3.25 -12.21
CA ALA A 270 -1.35 -3.36 -13.27
C ALA A 270 -1.29 -2.18 -14.25
N ASN A 271 -1.07 -0.97 -13.75
CA ASN A 271 -0.91 0.24 -14.56
C ASN A 271 0.32 0.16 -15.47
N PHE A 272 1.49 -0.08 -14.87
CA PHE A 272 2.77 -0.05 -15.57
C PHE A 272 2.86 -1.18 -16.60
N ASP A 273 2.55 -2.41 -16.18
CA ASP A 273 2.64 -3.57 -17.08
C ASP A 273 1.68 -3.45 -18.25
N THR A 274 0.50 -2.86 -18.06
CA THR A 274 -0.46 -2.64 -19.14
C THR A 274 0.08 -1.62 -20.13
N ARG A 275 0.54 -0.45 -19.67
CA ARG A 275 1.10 0.59 -20.55
C ARG A 275 2.32 0.09 -21.33
N GLN A 276 3.24 -0.58 -20.64
CA GLN A 276 4.42 -1.18 -21.28
C GLN A 276 4.04 -2.29 -22.26
N ALA A 277 3.05 -3.13 -21.94
CA ALA A 277 2.56 -4.16 -22.85
C ALA A 277 1.95 -3.56 -24.12
N LEU A 278 1.16 -2.48 -24.00
CA LEU A 278 0.56 -1.77 -25.13
C LEU A 278 1.61 -1.09 -26.01
N ASP A 279 2.61 -0.44 -25.42
CA ASP A 279 3.73 0.15 -26.16
C ASP A 279 4.52 -0.92 -26.93
N TYR A 280 4.81 -2.04 -26.28
CA TYR A 280 5.42 -3.21 -26.92
C TYR A 280 4.55 -3.80 -28.03
N ASP A 281 3.22 -3.85 -27.86
CA ASP A 281 2.25 -4.29 -28.87
C ASP A 281 2.37 -3.45 -30.14
N VAL A 282 2.41 -2.11 -30.00
CA VAL A 282 2.56 -1.17 -31.12
C VAL A 282 3.89 -1.40 -31.84
N MET A 283 5.00 -1.50 -31.09
CA MET A 283 6.32 -1.75 -31.65
C MET A 283 6.38 -3.06 -32.43
N MET A 284 5.89 -4.16 -31.83
CA MET A 284 5.96 -5.49 -32.44
C MET A 284 5.06 -5.62 -33.65
N ASN A 285 3.85 -5.07 -33.63
CA ASN A 285 2.98 -5.08 -34.79
C ASN A 285 3.61 -4.36 -35.99
N ARG A 286 4.32 -3.25 -35.75
CA ARG A 286 5.10 -2.55 -36.79
C ARG A 286 6.23 -3.44 -37.33
N MET A 287 6.99 -4.10 -36.45
CA MET A 287 8.10 -4.99 -36.87
C MET A 287 7.62 -6.22 -37.65
N LEU A 288 6.46 -6.76 -37.31
CA LEU A 288 5.89 -7.96 -37.93
C LEU A 288 4.99 -7.65 -39.13
N ASN A 289 4.76 -6.37 -39.46
CA ASN A 289 3.81 -5.92 -40.48
C ASN A 289 2.38 -6.46 -40.27
N ASN A 290 1.95 -6.54 -39.01
CA ASN A 290 0.57 -6.89 -38.68
C ASN A 290 -0.38 -5.71 -39.00
N PRO A 291 -1.68 -5.98 -39.26
CA PRO A 291 -2.68 -4.92 -39.38
C PRO A 291 -2.72 -4.00 -38.16
N GLU A 292 -2.98 -2.71 -38.39
CA GLU A 292 -3.15 -1.74 -37.30
C GLU A 292 -4.28 -2.18 -36.34
N GLY A 293 -4.05 -2.02 -35.03
CA GLY A 293 -4.99 -2.45 -34.00
C GLY A 293 -4.95 -3.95 -33.66
N THR A 294 -4.09 -4.75 -34.30
CA THR A 294 -3.90 -6.16 -33.91
C THR A 294 -3.42 -6.25 -32.47
N ARG A 295 -4.15 -6.96 -31.60
CA ARG A 295 -3.73 -7.22 -30.22
C ARG A 295 -2.95 -8.53 -30.16
N LEU A 296 -1.68 -8.49 -29.74
CA LEU A 296 -0.90 -9.72 -29.57
C LEU A 296 -1.35 -10.51 -28.34
N GLU A 297 -1.29 -11.84 -28.43
CA GLU A 297 -1.64 -12.73 -27.33
C GLU A 297 -0.77 -12.47 -26.08
N SER A 298 0.53 -12.17 -26.29
CA SER A 298 1.45 -11.81 -25.20
C SER A 298 0.97 -10.59 -24.42
N THR A 299 0.46 -9.57 -25.12
CA THR A 299 -0.08 -8.34 -24.54
C THR A 299 -1.32 -8.65 -23.71
N THR A 300 -2.26 -9.41 -24.26
CA THR A 300 -3.47 -9.87 -23.55
C THR A 300 -3.13 -10.67 -22.29
N ARG A 301 -2.15 -11.60 -22.36
CA ARG A 301 -1.73 -12.41 -21.21
C ARG A 301 -1.10 -11.56 -20.10
N ARG A 302 -0.30 -10.54 -20.43
CA ARG A 302 0.30 -9.62 -19.44
C ARG A 302 -0.78 -8.85 -18.68
N ILE A 303 -1.74 -8.27 -19.40
CA ILE A 303 -2.86 -7.50 -18.80
C ILE A 303 -3.72 -8.41 -17.93
N LYS A 304 -4.07 -9.60 -18.43
CA LYS A 304 -4.83 -10.59 -17.65
C LYS A 304 -4.09 -10.99 -16.37
N SER A 305 -2.79 -11.28 -16.45
CA SER A 305 -2.03 -11.74 -15.29
C SER A 305 -1.97 -10.70 -14.17
N THR A 306 -1.74 -9.42 -14.49
CA THR A 306 -1.75 -8.36 -13.47
C THR A 306 -3.16 -8.01 -13.00
N GLY A 307 -4.13 -8.04 -13.90
CA GLY A 307 -5.55 -7.86 -13.58
C GLY A 307 -6.08 -8.92 -12.62
N ASP A 308 -5.79 -10.20 -12.85
CA ASP A 308 -6.18 -11.31 -11.96
C ASP A 308 -5.59 -11.11 -10.56
N ARG A 309 -4.31 -10.73 -10.44
CA ARG A 309 -3.67 -10.46 -9.15
C ARG A 309 -4.27 -9.25 -8.44
N LEU A 310 -4.68 -8.22 -9.17
CA LEU A 310 -5.38 -7.07 -8.60
C LEU A 310 -6.79 -7.46 -8.12
N VAL A 311 -7.54 -8.26 -8.88
CA VAL A 311 -8.86 -8.78 -8.48
C VAL A 311 -8.76 -9.64 -7.22
N GLU A 312 -7.75 -10.52 -7.14
CA GLU A 312 -7.48 -11.34 -5.96
C GLU A 312 -7.24 -10.47 -4.72
N ALA A 313 -6.42 -9.43 -4.86
CA ALA A 313 -6.13 -8.51 -3.77
C ALA A 313 -7.37 -7.68 -3.38
N LEU A 314 -8.15 -7.21 -4.36
CA LEU A 314 -9.40 -6.47 -4.14
C LEU A 314 -10.42 -7.33 -3.39
N LEU A 315 -10.49 -8.63 -3.65
CA LEU A 315 -11.45 -9.55 -3.03
C LEU A 315 -10.90 -10.31 -1.82
N LEU A 316 -9.77 -9.85 -1.25
CA LEU A 316 -9.19 -10.40 -0.02
C LEU A 316 -8.90 -11.92 -0.12
N VAL A 317 -8.50 -12.39 -1.30
CA VAL A 317 -8.17 -13.80 -1.53
C VAL A 317 -7.00 -14.20 -0.63
N ASN A 318 -7.15 -15.35 0.05
CA ASN A 318 -6.21 -15.87 1.05
C ASN A 318 -6.02 -14.98 2.29
N GLU A 319 -6.98 -14.12 2.63
CA GLU A 319 -6.96 -13.37 3.89
C GLU A 319 -6.75 -14.31 5.09
N ALA A 320 -5.82 -13.93 5.97
CA ALA A 320 -5.57 -14.65 7.21
C ALA A 320 -6.79 -14.56 8.13
N LYS A 321 -7.33 -15.73 8.52
CA LYS A 321 -8.48 -15.81 9.42
C LYS A 321 -8.12 -15.26 10.80
N LEU A 322 -9.02 -14.47 11.37
CA LEU A 322 -8.97 -14.10 12.78
C LEU A 322 -9.64 -15.21 13.59
N THR A 323 -8.97 -15.69 14.63
CA THR A 323 -9.53 -16.73 15.51
C THR A 323 -10.14 -16.16 16.79
N GLU A 324 -9.93 -14.88 17.06
CA GLU A 324 -10.47 -14.14 18.20
C GLU A 324 -10.74 -12.68 17.77
N PRO A 325 -11.67 -11.97 18.44
CA PRO A 325 -11.93 -10.56 18.16
C PRO A 325 -10.70 -9.67 18.34
N ILE A 326 -10.49 -8.77 17.39
CA ILE A 326 -9.51 -7.69 17.44
C ILE A 326 -10.23 -6.37 17.75
N ARG A 327 -9.66 -5.58 18.66
CA ARG A 327 -10.18 -4.25 19.04
C ARG A 327 -9.04 -3.24 19.16
N GLY A 328 -9.21 -2.11 18.48
CA GLY A 328 -8.34 -0.94 18.56
C GLY A 328 -8.49 -0.16 19.87
N THR A 329 -7.63 0.84 20.01
CA THR A 329 -7.50 1.74 21.16
C THR A 329 -7.58 3.22 20.78
N SER A 330 -7.40 3.59 19.50
CA SER A 330 -7.32 5.00 19.08
C SER A 330 -8.66 5.61 18.62
N GLY A 331 -9.68 4.79 18.35
CA GLY A 331 -10.91 5.24 17.66
C GLY A 331 -10.81 5.20 16.12
N TYR A 332 -9.72 4.65 15.57
CA TYR A 332 -9.50 4.55 14.13
C TYR A 332 -10.62 3.77 13.42
N ALA A 333 -11.09 2.66 14.01
CA ALA A 333 -12.12 1.82 13.39
C ALA A 333 -13.42 2.60 13.11
N GLU A 334 -13.86 3.42 14.08
CA GLU A 334 -15.05 4.25 13.97
C GLU A 334 -14.86 5.35 12.92
N GLN A 335 -13.71 6.02 12.94
CA GLN A 335 -13.40 7.11 12.00
C GLN A 335 -13.26 6.61 10.56
N PHE A 336 -12.57 5.48 10.37
CA PHE A 336 -12.37 4.83 9.08
C PHE A 336 -13.72 4.45 8.44
N ALA A 337 -14.64 3.90 9.22
CA ALA A 337 -15.97 3.55 8.73
C ALA A 337 -16.89 4.77 8.49
N ALA A 338 -16.67 5.89 9.17
CA ALA A 338 -17.56 7.05 9.12
C ALA A 338 -17.49 7.83 7.80
N ALA A 339 -16.31 7.91 7.16
CA ALA A 339 -16.09 8.70 5.95
C ALA A 339 -16.51 7.99 4.65
N ALA A 340 -16.95 6.74 4.74
CA ALA A 340 -17.11 5.88 3.57
C ALA A 340 -18.48 6.02 2.89
N PRO A 341 -18.54 5.89 1.54
CA PRO A 341 -19.81 5.80 0.82
C PRO A 341 -20.67 4.65 1.37
N ARG A 342 -21.96 4.93 1.55
CA ARG A 342 -22.95 3.96 2.07
C ARG A 342 -24.11 3.81 1.09
N ASP A 343 -24.62 2.59 1.00
CA ASP A 343 -25.86 2.33 0.28
C ASP A 343 -27.09 2.75 1.10
N SER A 344 -28.28 2.58 0.52
CA SER A 344 -29.56 2.90 1.18
C SER A 344 -29.88 2.04 2.41
N GLN A 345 -29.17 0.93 2.61
CA GLN A 345 -29.27 0.08 3.80
C GLN A 345 -28.21 0.45 4.85
N GLY A 346 -27.39 1.47 4.58
CA GLY A 346 -26.32 1.92 5.46
C GLY A 346 -25.07 1.04 5.43
N ARG A 347 -24.90 0.15 4.45
CA ARG A 347 -23.73 -0.73 4.31
C ARG A 347 -22.61 -0.03 3.54
N SER A 348 -21.35 -0.32 3.89
CA SER A 348 -20.16 0.21 3.21
C SER A 348 -19.07 -0.84 3.04
N LEU A 349 -18.23 -0.70 2.01
CA LEU A 349 -17.00 -1.50 1.87
C LEU A 349 -15.94 -1.17 2.93
N CYS A 350 -16.09 -0.07 3.68
CA CYS A 350 -15.25 0.23 4.84
C CYS A 350 -15.80 -0.34 6.16
N ASP A 351 -16.95 -1.03 6.15
CA ASP A 351 -17.47 -1.66 7.37
C ASP A 351 -16.53 -2.81 7.79
N LEU A 352 -16.06 -2.78 9.04
CA LEU A 352 -15.12 -3.75 9.59
C LEU A 352 -15.85 -4.88 10.34
N ASP A 353 -15.32 -6.11 10.25
CA ASP A 353 -15.80 -7.28 11.01
C ASP A 353 -14.98 -7.50 12.29
N LEU A 354 -13.65 -7.54 12.14
CA LEU A 354 -12.63 -7.70 13.19
C LEU A 354 -12.81 -8.92 14.11
N THR A 355 -13.74 -9.83 13.80
CA THR A 355 -14.00 -11.03 14.59
C THR A 355 -13.45 -12.26 13.90
N THR A 356 -13.66 -12.35 12.59
CA THR A 356 -13.26 -13.47 11.73
C THR A 356 -12.40 -13.01 10.55
N ARG A 357 -12.52 -11.74 10.14
CA ARG A 357 -11.83 -11.11 9.01
C ARG A 357 -11.72 -9.59 9.19
N LEU A 358 -11.00 -8.90 8.30
CA LEU A 358 -10.82 -7.44 8.37
C LEU A 358 -12.11 -6.70 7.99
N PHE A 359 -12.55 -6.83 6.74
CA PHE A 359 -13.76 -6.16 6.24
C PHE A 359 -14.97 -7.08 6.34
N LYS A 360 -16.11 -6.50 6.73
CA LYS A 360 -17.40 -7.20 6.78
C LYS A 360 -17.81 -7.72 5.40
N TYR A 361 -17.56 -6.92 4.37
CA TYR A 361 -17.75 -7.26 2.97
C TYR A 361 -16.35 -7.39 2.33
N PRO A 362 -15.87 -8.59 1.96
CA PRO A 362 -14.49 -8.79 1.49
C PRO A 362 -14.24 -8.25 0.07
N CYS A 363 -14.35 -6.92 -0.08
CA CYS A 363 -14.02 -6.15 -1.25
C CYS A 363 -13.39 -4.83 -0.78
N SER A 364 -12.16 -4.55 -1.23
CA SER A 364 -11.39 -3.40 -0.80
C SER A 364 -12.08 -2.07 -1.14
N TYR A 365 -12.14 -1.18 -0.16
CA TYR A 365 -12.62 0.19 -0.35
C TYR A 365 -11.77 1.01 -1.35
N LEU A 366 -10.52 0.60 -1.63
CA LEU A 366 -9.67 1.31 -2.61
C LEU A 366 -10.17 1.22 -4.05
N ILE A 367 -11.24 0.46 -4.32
CA ILE A 367 -11.98 0.53 -5.58
C ILE A 367 -12.57 1.93 -5.85
N TYR A 368 -12.71 2.77 -4.81
CA TYR A 368 -13.12 4.18 -4.94
C TYR A 368 -11.96 5.15 -5.21
N SER A 369 -10.70 4.69 -5.20
CA SER A 369 -9.53 5.57 -5.31
C SER A 369 -9.33 6.14 -6.73
N GLU A 370 -8.71 7.32 -6.82
CA GLU A 370 -8.26 7.89 -8.10
C GLU A 370 -7.28 6.95 -8.82
N ALA A 371 -6.48 6.19 -8.06
CA ALA A 371 -5.53 5.22 -8.59
C ALA A 371 -6.21 4.07 -9.34
N PHE A 372 -7.32 3.55 -8.79
CA PHE A 372 -8.12 2.51 -9.46
C PHE A 372 -8.82 3.07 -10.70
N ASP A 373 -9.43 4.25 -10.58
CA ASP A 373 -10.19 4.87 -11.69
C ASP A 373 -9.29 5.28 -12.87
N GLY A 374 -8.04 5.65 -12.56
CA GLY A 374 -7.01 6.03 -13.53
C GLY A 374 -6.19 4.87 -14.11
N LEU A 375 -6.53 3.61 -13.80
CA LEU A 375 -5.95 2.46 -14.49
C LEU A 375 -6.14 2.58 -16.01
N PRO A 376 -5.17 2.10 -16.84
CA PRO A 376 -5.37 1.99 -18.29
C PRO A 376 -6.64 1.22 -18.61
N VAL A 377 -7.39 1.69 -19.61
CA VAL A 377 -8.74 1.20 -19.91
C VAL A 377 -8.79 -0.33 -20.07
N GLU A 378 -7.81 -0.93 -20.74
CA GLU A 378 -7.77 -2.39 -20.92
C GLU A 378 -7.60 -3.16 -19.61
N SER A 379 -6.84 -2.61 -18.66
CA SER A 379 -6.67 -3.22 -17.34
C SER A 379 -7.93 -3.04 -16.50
N ARG A 380 -8.47 -1.82 -16.49
CA ARG A 380 -9.67 -1.48 -15.73
C ARG A 380 -10.89 -2.27 -16.18
N ASP A 381 -11.10 -2.37 -17.49
CA ASP A 381 -12.23 -3.10 -18.07
C ASP A 381 -12.10 -4.61 -17.79
N TYR A 382 -10.88 -5.15 -17.89
CA TYR A 382 -10.61 -6.54 -17.51
C TYR A 382 -10.95 -6.81 -16.04
N VAL A 383 -10.47 -5.94 -15.13
CA VAL A 383 -10.72 -6.06 -13.69
C VAL A 383 -12.20 -5.97 -13.37
N TRP A 384 -12.93 -5.02 -13.98
CA TRP A 384 -14.38 -4.91 -13.78
C TRP A 384 -15.13 -6.13 -14.28
N GLN A 385 -14.78 -6.67 -15.45
CA GLN A 385 -15.42 -7.87 -15.98
C GLN A 385 -15.19 -9.05 -15.03
N ARG A 386 -13.96 -9.25 -14.56
CA ARG A 386 -13.64 -10.32 -13.61
C ARG A 386 -14.37 -10.17 -12.28
N LEU A 387 -14.41 -8.96 -11.72
CA LEU A 387 -15.20 -8.68 -10.52
C LEU A 387 -16.68 -9.02 -10.75
N PHE A 388 -17.24 -8.67 -11.90
CA PHE A 388 -18.62 -9.02 -12.23
C PHE A 388 -18.83 -10.53 -12.34
N ASP A 389 -17.97 -11.25 -13.07
CA ASP A 389 -18.08 -12.71 -13.24
C ASP A 389 -18.07 -13.41 -11.87
N ILE A 390 -17.18 -12.99 -10.97
CA ILE A 390 -17.08 -13.53 -9.63
C ILE A 390 -18.32 -13.14 -8.81
N LEU A 391 -18.60 -11.85 -8.67
CA LEU A 391 -19.66 -11.40 -7.77
C LEU A 391 -21.07 -11.78 -8.26
N SER A 392 -21.28 -11.97 -9.56
CA SER A 392 -22.54 -12.48 -10.12
C SER A 392 -22.70 -14.01 -10.00
N GLY A 393 -21.64 -14.72 -9.62
CA GLY A 393 -21.64 -16.18 -9.48
C GLY A 393 -21.40 -16.94 -10.80
N GLN A 394 -21.02 -16.26 -11.88
CA GLN A 394 -20.57 -16.90 -13.13
C GLN A 394 -19.23 -17.62 -12.94
N ASP A 395 -18.33 -17.05 -12.15
CA ASP A 395 -17.09 -17.70 -11.71
C ASP A 395 -17.24 -18.26 -10.30
N GLN A 396 -17.23 -19.60 -10.24
CA GLN A 396 -17.32 -20.41 -9.02
C GLN A 396 -16.02 -21.16 -8.74
N SER A 397 -14.89 -20.69 -9.28
CA SER A 397 -13.59 -21.31 -8.98
C SER A 397 -13.28 -21.29 -7.49
N GLU A 398 -12.62 -22.35 -7.02
CA GLU A 398 -12.30 -22.60 -5.61
C GLU A 398 -11.56 -21.41 -4.96
N LYS A 399 -10.78 -20.67 -5.75
CA LYS A 399 -10.05 -19.48 -5.30
C LYS A 399 -10.93 -18.41 -4.65
N PHE A 400 -12.20 -18.31 -5.06
CA PHE A 400 -13.16 -17.33 -4.54
C PHE A 400 -14.22 -17.97 -3.63
N ALA A 401 -14.05 -19.24 -3.22
CA ALA A 401 -15.00 -19.95 -2.38
C ALA A 401 -15.15 -19.34 -0.97
N HIS A 402 -14.22 -18.47 -0.55
CA HIS A 402 -14.33 -17.73 0.71
C HIS A 402 -15.43 -16.66 0.69
N LEU A 403 -15.88 -16.24 -0.50
CA LEU A 403 -17.01 -15.31 -0.66
C LEU A 403 -18.32 -16.10 -0.68
N SER A 404 -19.12 -15.97 0.38
CA SER A 404 -20.47 -16.53 0.43
C SER A 404 -21.40 -15.88 -0.60
N THR A 405 -22.53 -16.52 -0.90
CA THR A 405 -23.56 -15.93 -1.77
C THR A 405 -24.04 -14.57 -1.25
N ASP A 406 -24.17 -14.41 0.08
CA ASP A 406 -24.57 -13.16 0.71
C ASP A 406 -23.47 -12.09 0.60
N ASP A 407 -22.19 -12.46 0.76
CA ASP A 407 -21.07 -11.54 0.55
C ASP A 407 -21.09 -10.99 -0.88
N ARG A 408 -21.19 -11.89 -1.88
CA ARG A 408 -21.22 -11.53 -3.31
C ARG A 408 -22.37 -10.59 -3.63
N LYS A 409 -23.57 -10.91 -3.16
CA LYS A 409 -24.77 -10.09 -3.33
C LYS A 409 -24.62 -8.72 -2.67
N ALA A 410 -24.15 -8.68 -1.42
CA ALA A 410 -23.98 -7.42 -0.69
C ALA A 410 -22.95 -6.51 -1.37
N ILE A 411 -21.81 -7.05 -1.81
CA ILE A 411 -20.79 -6.28 -2.53
C ILE A 411 -21.36 -5.71 -3.83
N LEU A 412 -22.10 -6.50 -4.63
CA LEU A 412 -22.75 -5.99 -5.84
C LEU A 412 -23.74 -4.85 -5.56
N GLU A 413 -24.60 -5.02 -4.56
CA GLU A 413 -25.59 -4.01 -4.19
C GLU A 413 -24.94 -2.72 -3.69
N ILE A 414 -23.90 -2.83 -2.85
CA ILE A 414 -23.14 -1.67 -2.38
C ILE A 414 -22.53 -0.95 -3.58
N LEU A 415 -21.75 -1.64 -4.42
CA LEU A 415 -21.10 -1.04 -5.58
C LEU A 415 -22.11 -0.35 -6.50
N ARG A 416 -23.24 -1.00 -6.81
CA ARG A 416 -24.32 -0.41 -7.64
C ARG A 416 -24.86 0.89 -7.08
N ALA A 417 -24.96 1.00 -5.76
CA ALA A 417 -25.48 2.19 -5.10
C ALA A 417 -24.44 3.31 -4.96
N THR A 418 -23.16 2.98 -4.81
CA THR A 418 -22.13 3.95 -4.36
C THR A 418 -21.07 4.27 -5.40
N LYS A 419 -20.83 3.42 -6.41
CA LYS A 419 -19.78 3.61 -7.42
C LYS A 419 -20.35 4.23 -8.70
N SER A 420 -20.01 5.49 -8.95
CA SER A 420 -20.59 6.31 -10.02
C SER A 420 -20.20 5.89 -11.44
N ASN A 421 -18.98 5.37 -11.62
CA ASN A 421 -18.39 4.99 -12.90
C ASN A 421 -18.39 3.47 -13.15
N LEU A 422 -19.41 2.77 -12.63
CA LEU A 422 -19.60 1.35 -12.93
C LEU A 422 -19.94 1.08 -14.40
N PRO A 423 -19.40 0.00 -14.99
CA PRO A 423 -19.82 -0.47 -16.32
C PRO A 423 -21.32 -0.82 -16.36
N ASP A 424 -21.95 -0.66 -17.54
CA ASP A 424 -23.40 -0.82 -17.70
C ASP A 424 -23.92 -2.22 -17.33
N TYR A 425 -23.11 -3.26 -17.56
CA TYR A 425 -23.49 -4.64 -17.20
C TYR A 425 -23.59 -4.87 -15.68
N PHE A 426 -22.99 -4.01 -14.85
CA PHE A 426 -23.27 -4.03 -13.40
C PHE A 426 -24.69 -3.54 -13.08
N ARG A 427 -25.27 -2.65 -13.90
CA ARG A 427 -26.59 -2.03 -13.66
C ARG A 427 -27.74 -2.84 -14.25
N ASN A 428 -27.53 -3.45 -15.42
CA ASN A 428 -28.58 -4.10 -16.22
C ASN A 428 -28.78 -5.60 -15.89
N THR A 429 -29.08 -5.95 -14.64
CA THR A 429 -29.42 -7.36 -14.27
C THR A 429 -30.91 -7.62 -14.03
N SER A 430 -31.79 -6.64 -14.28
CA SER A 430 -33.24 -6.87 -14.20
C SER A 430 -33.82 -7.62 -15.41
N GLU A 431 -33.02 -7.99 -16.42
CA GLU A 431 -33.51 -8.76 -17.57
C GLU A 431 -32.97 -10.19 -17.63
N ALA A 432 -31.83 -10.50 -17.00
CA ALA A 432 -31.25 -11.84 -17.06
C ALA A 432 -31.94 -12.85 -16.12
N THR A 433 -32.63 -12.39 -15.07
CA THR A 433 -33.32 -13.27 -14.11
C THR A 433 -34.69 -13.74 -14.62
N THR A 434 -35.29 -13.05 -15.59
CA THR A 434 -36.60 -13.44 -16.16
C THR A 434 -36.48 -14.46 -17.29
N ALA A 435 -35.35 -14.50 -18.01
CA ALA A 435 -35.15 -15.43 -19.12
C ALA A 435 -34.86 -16.89 -18.69
N LEU A 436 -34.40 -17.10 -17.45
CA LEU A 436 -34.12 -18.44 -16.91
C LEU A 436 -35.31 -19.07 -16.15
N LEU A 437 -36.35 -18.28 -15.84
CA LEU A 437 -37.58 -18.76 -15.16
C LEU A 437 -38.77 -18.95 -16.11
N GLN A 438 -38.58 -18.73 -17.41
CA GLN A 438 -39.58 -19.01 -18.45
C GLN A 438 -39.16 -20.17 -19.38
N ALA A 439 -38.08 -20.86 -19.05
CA ALA A 439 -37.56 -22.02 -19.78
C ALA A 439 -37.58 -23.33 -18.96
N GLU A 440 -38.35 -23.35 -17.87
CA GLU A 440 -38.90 -24.55 -17.22
C GLU A 440 -40.42 -24.55 -17.43
#